data_AF-A0A6L9Q7E1-F1
#
_entry.id   AF-A0A6L9Q7E1-F1
#
_cell.length_a   1.000
_cell.length_b   1.000
_cell.length_c   1.000
_cell.angle_alpha   90.00
_cell.angle_beta   90.00
_cell.angle_gamma   90.00
#
_symmetry.space_group_name_H-M   'P 1'
#
loop_
_entity.id
_entity.type
_entity.pdbx_description
1 polymer ?
#
loop_
_entity_poly.entity_id
_entity_poly.type
_entity_poly.pdbx_seq_one_letter_code
_entity_poly.pdbx_strand_id
1 'polypeptide(L)'
;MLEVPLDHTRPDGRTVKIAVNRLPATAPKDKRQGPLLLNPGGPGISGLWMATWIPDQLPPDVAAAYDWVGFDLRGSQHSEPHMSCDPHYFDGPRPDFQPSQGTTRTWLKKAAGYVAECTAKHGWLLPHLSTVDHVRDMESIRRALGADKISFFGWSYGTTLGSTYAQLYPRHVRRLVLDSIVGPSVSWYGHNIRQDLQHEKRFTAFTEWVAKADDVYHLGTDPDEIADKWYAMRADLREHPVGRIGPDEFDDTQVAGGYNALRWPRLATVLSAYANSRDTAPLVTAYERYAAPDPSDDSFDLYNAVMCTDSTWPRDFRLSIPSKRGDGVMPLRS
;
A
#
# COMPACT_ATOMS: atom_id res chain seq x y z
N MET A 1 9.39 21.25 -8.02
CA MET A 1 10.40 20.53 -7.22
C MET A 1 10.89 21.41 -6.10
N LEU A 2 11.15 20.82 -4.93
CA LEU A 2 11.79 21.46 -3.79
C LEU A 2 13.10 20.72 -3.48
N GLU A 3 14.22 21.42 -3.46
CA GLU A 3 15.50 20.83 -3.04
C GLU A 3 15.57 20.74 -1.52
N VAL A 4 15.98 19.58 -1.01
CA VAL A 4 16.18 19.30 0.41
C VAL A 4 17.50 18.55 0.62
N PRO A 5 18.14 18.68 1.80
CA PRO A 5 19.29 17.85 2.12
C PRO A 5 18.93 16.36 2.12
N LEU A 6 19.78 15.53 1.52
CA LEU A 6 19.70 14.08 1.67
C LEU A 6 19.81 13.72 3.16
N ASP A 7 20.82 14.29 3.82
CA ASP A 7 21.07 14.16 5.24
C ASP A 7 20.78 15.49 5.93
N HIS A 8 19.67 15.55 6.66
CA HIS A 8 19.26 16.76 7.39
C HIS A 8 20.20 17.17 8.52
N THR A 9 21.16 16.31 8.92
CA THR A 9 22.23 16.67 9.86
C THR A 9 23.44 17.32 9.17
N ARG A 10 23.51 17.24 7.83
CA ARG A 10 24.53 17.85 6.97
C ARG A 10 23.86 18.67 5.86
N PRO A 11 23.28 19.85 6.19
CA PRO A 11 22.45 20.62 5.28
C PRO A 11 23.17 21.11 4.01
N ASP A 12 24.50 21.29 4.08
CA ASP A 12 25.34 21.71 2.94
C ASP A 12 25.84 20.52 2.09
N GLY A 13 25.33 19.32 2.35
CA GLY A 13 25.72 18.08 1.67
C GLY A 13 24.97 17.81 0.37
N ARG A 14 24.93 16.53 -0.02
CA ARG A 14 24.13 16.07 -1.18
C ARG A 14 22.65 16.40 -0.96
N THR A 15 21.97 16.84 -2.01
CA THR A 15 20.53 17.13 -2.00
C THR A 15 19.73 16.08 -2.78
N VAL A 16 18.43 16.06 -2.50
CA VAL A 16 17.40 15.36 -3.28
C VAL A 16 16.28 16.36 -3.60
N LYS A 17 15.45 16.07 -4.59
CA LYS A 17 14.34 16.93 -4.99
C LYS A 17 13.00 16.28 -4.69
N ILE A 18 12.16 17.00 -3.99
CA ILE A 18 10.80 16.58 -3.63
C ILE A 18 9.83 17.15 -4.68
N ALA A 19 9.05 16.28 -5.30
CA ALA A 19 7.95 16.71 -6.16
C ALA A 19 6.80 17.22 -5.29
N VAL A 20 6.29 18.41 -5.64
CA VAL A 20 5.21 19.09 -4.91
C VAL A 20 4.25 19.67 -5.92
N ASN A 21 2.96 19.37 -5.75
CA ASN A 21 1.86 19.97 -6.48
C ASN A 21 1.09 20.88 -5.52
N ARG A 22 0.92 22.15 -5.88
CA ARG A 22 0.21 23.13 -5.06
C ARG A 22 -0.95 23.73 -5.86
N LEU A 23 -2.15 23.57 -5.33
CA LEU A 23 -3.33 24.31 -5.77
C LEU A 23 -3.61 25.45 -4.77
N PRO A 24 -3.39 26.72 -5.14
CA PRO A 24 -3.56 27.85 -4.23
C PRO A 24 -5.02 28.08 -3.80
N ALA A 25 -5.22 28.57 -2.58
CA ALA A 25 -6.50 29.02 -2.07
C ALA A 25 -7.08 30.15 -2.94
N THR A 26 -8.37 30.04 -3.26
CA THR A 26 -9.11 31.04 -4.03
C THR A 26 -9.90 32.02 -3.16
N ALA A 27 -10.07 31.72 -1.86
CA ALA A 27 -10.77 32.58 -0.92
C ALA A 27 -10.04 33.92 -0.66
N PRO A 28 -10.77 34.97 -0.23
CA PRO A 28 -10.19 36.19 0.31
C PRO A 28 -9.16 35.93 1.42
N LYS A 29 -8.13 36.78 1.54
CA LYS A 29 -6.97 36.54 2.42
C LYS A 29 -7.36 36.27 3.88
N ASP A 30 -8.35 36.99 4.40
CA ASP A 30 -8.89 36.86 5.75
C ASP A 30 -9.62 35.52 6.00
N LYS A 31 -10.05 34.84 4.94
CA LYS A 31 -10.70 33.52 5.02
C LYS A 31 -9.74 32.35 4.81
N ARG A 32 -8.52 32.61 4.32
CA ARG A 32 -7.53 31.57 4.04
C ARG A 32 -7.06 30.88 5.33
N GLN A 33 -6.91 29.56 5.25
CA GLN A 33 -6.47 28.71 6.35
C GLN A 33 -4.99 28.32 6.25
N GLY A 34 -4.31 28.75 5.18
CA GLY A 34 -2.91 28.41 4.91
C GLY A 34 -2.76 27.05 4.22
N PRO A 35 -1.55 26.48 4.21
CA PRO A 35 -1.29 25.23 3.52
C PRO A 35 -1.86 24.02 4.25
N LEU A 36 -2.38 23.07 3.46
CA LEU A 36 -2.82 21.75 3.87
C LEU A 36 -2.04 20.72 3.04
N LEU A 37 -1.09 20.05 3.69
CA LEU A 37 -0.31 18.98 3.07
C LEU A 37 -1.11 17.67 3.03
N LEU A 38 -0.99 16.94 1.92
CA LEU A 38 -1.76 15.75 1.60
C LEU A 38 -0.81 14.59 1.32
N ASN A 39 -1.09 13.42 1.91
CA ASN A 39 -0.37 12.20 1.57
C ASN A 39 -1.29 10.95 1.59
N PRO A 40 -1.27 10.11 0.54
CA PRO A 40 -2.19 8.98 0.43
C PRO A 40 -1.70 7.73 1.16
N GLY A 41 -0.47 7.72 1.65
CA GLY A 41 0.17 6.57 2.25
C GLY A 41 0.88 5.69 1.24
N GLY A 42 0.67 4.37 1.35
CA GLY A 42 1.55 3.35 0.77
C GLY A 42 2.43 2.74 1.86
N PRO A 43 3.67 3.23 2.13
CA PRO A 43 4.36 4.37 1.47
C PRO A 43 4.65 4.13 -0.01
N GLY A 44 5.03 5.20 -0.73
CA GLY A 44 5.47 5.13 -2.13
C GLY A 44 4.42 5.54 -3.16
N ILE A 45 3.16 5.74 -2.76
CA ILE A 45 2.10 6.21 -3.67
C ILE A 45 2.23 7.72 -3.85
N SER A 46 2.12 8.19 -5.10
CA SER A 46 2.22 9.63 -5.41
C SER A 46 1.14 10.42 -4.68
N GLY A 47 1.51 11.53 -4.03
CA GLY A 47 0.57 12.44 -3.38
C GLY A 47 0.13 13.61 -4.27
N LEU A 48 0.76 13.80 -5.44
CA LEU A 48 0.52 14.99 -6.28
C LEU A 48 -0.93 15.14 -6.73
N TRP A 49 -1.61 14.03 -7.02
CA TRP A 49 -2.99 14.02 -7.50
C TRP A 49 -3.99 14.50 -6.44
N MET A 50 -3.66 14.36 -5.15
CA MET A 50 -4.58 14.72 -4.07
C MET A 50 -4.89 16.22 -4.03
N ALA A 51 -3.96 17.07 -4.49
CA ALA A 51 -4.11 18.52 -4.45
C ALA A 51 -5.30 19.03 -5.27
N THR A 52 -5.69 18.31 -6.32
CA THR A 52 -6.88 18.62 -7.13
C THR A 52 -8.07 17.76 -6.73
N TRP A 53 -7.85 16.48 -6.43
CA TRP A 53 -8.96 15.55 -6.15
C TRP A 53 -9.67 15.82 -4.82
N ILE A 54 -8.94 16.12 -3.74
CA ILE A 54 -9.54 16.36 -2.41
C ILE A 54 -10.50 17.57 -2.42
N PRO A 55 -10.11 18.77 -2.89
CA PRO A 55 -11.02 19.91 -2.89
C PRO A 55 -12.30 19.68 -3.71
N ASP A 56 -12.26 18.88 -4.78
CA ASP A 56 -13.43 18.54 -5.58
C ASP A 56 -14.48 17.70 -4.83
N GLN A 57 -14.10 17.07 -3.71
CA GLN A 57 -15.01 16.30 -2.84
C GLN A 57 -15.59 17.13 -1.68
N LEU A 58 -15.22 18.40 -1.56
CA LEU A 58 -15.52 19.22 -0.38
C LEU A 58 -16.51 20.35 -0.69
N PRO A 59 -17.22 20.87 0.33
CA PRO A 59 -18.00 22.09 0.19
C PRO A 59 -17.16 23.25 -0.39
N PRO A 60 -17.72 24.08 -1.30
CA PRO A 60 -16.94 25.12 -2.01
C PRO A 60 -16.21 26.10 -1.10
N ASP A 61 -16.77 26.42 0.06
CA ASP A 61 -16.16 27.33 1.03
C ASP A 61 -14.92 26.72 1.69
N VAL A 62 -14.90 25.42 1.95
CA VAL A 62 -13.73 24.69 2.44
C VAL A 62 -12.69 24.54 1.34
N ALA A 63 -13.11 24.10 0.15
CA ALA A 63 -12.24 23.94 -1.02
C ALA A 63 -11.48 25.23 -1.35
N ALA A 64 -12.14 26.39 -1.25
CA ALA A 64 -11.53 27.69 -1.51
C ALA A 64 -10.55 28.16 -0.43
N ALA A 65 -10.60 27.62 0.79
CA ALA A 65 -9.93 28.21 1.95
C ALA A 65 -8.46 27.78 2.14
N TYR A 66 -8.02 26.67 1.56
CA TYR A 66 -6.68 26.09 1.79
C TYR A 66 -5.80 26.18 0.54
N ASP A 67 -4.49 26.31 0.75
CA ASP A 67 -3.53 25.93 -0.29
C ASP A 67 -3.37 24.40 -0.20
N TRP A 68 -3.88 23.66 -1.18
CA TRP A 68 -3.81 22.20 -1.21
C TRP A 68 -2.45 21.76 -1.75
N VAL A 69 -1.70 20.99 -0.96
CA VAL A 69 -0.31 20.64 -1.25
C VAL A 69 -0.13 19.13 -1.24
N GLY A 70 -0.15 18.51 -2.42
CA GLY A 70 0.24 17.11 -2.59
C GLY A 70 1.75 17.01 -2.81
N PHE A 71 2.38 15.95 -2.31
CA PHE A 71 3.82 15.75 -2.48
C PHE A 71 4.17 14.26 -2.59
N ASP A 72 5.24 13.97 -3.31
CA ASP A 72 5.82 12.63 -3.39
C ASP A 72 6.97 12.54 -2.39
N LEU A 73 7.13 11.41 -1.73
CA LEU A 73 8.24 11.19 -0.81
C LEU A 73 9.56 11.10 -1.59
N ARG A 74 10.70 11.46 -0.97
CA ARG A 74 12.02 11.21 -1.57
C ARG A 74 12.13 9.74 -1.98
N GLY A 75 12.77 9.45 -3.12
CA GLY A 75 12.91 8.08 -3.59
C GLY A 75 11.63 7.47 -4.17
N SER A 76 10.55 8.22 -4.39
CA SER A 76 9.32 7.69 -5.00
C SER A 76 8.78 8.58 -6.10
N GLN A 77 8.17 7.96 -7.11
CA GLN A 77 7.33 8.62 -8.09
C GLN A 77 8.06 9.79 -8.78
N HIS A 78 7.59 11.03 -8.66
CA HIS A 78 8.18 12.16 -9.37
C HIS A 78 9.33 12.84 -8.61
N SER A 79 9.63 12.42 -7.38
CA SER A 79 10.77 12.94 -6.62
C SER A 79 12.10 12.40 -7.17
N GLU A 80 13.17 13.19 -7.11
CA GLU A 80 14.49 12.84 -7.63
C GLU A 80 15.52 12.62 -6.50
N PRO A 81 16.28 11.51 -6.51
CA PRO A 81 16.18 10.40 -7.46
C PRO A 81 14.89 9.58 -7.26
N HIS A 82 14.38 9.05 -8.36
CA HIS A 82 13.36 8.01 -8.39
C HIS A 82 14.00 6.66 -8.10
N MET A 83 13.47 5.89 -7.14
CA MET A 83 14.04 4.60 -6.77
C MET A 83 13.40 3.50 -7.60
N SER A 84 14.21 2.82 -8.42
CA SER A 84 13.81 1.60 -9.11
C SER A 84 14.80 0.48 -8.81
N CYS A 85 14.32 -0.61 -8.22
CA CYS A 85 15.12 -1.77 -7.83
C CYS A 85 15.11 -2.87 -8.90
N ASP A 86 14.01 -3.61 -9.05
CA ASP A 86 13.82 -4.66 -10.05
C ASP A 86 12.37 -4.59 -10.57
N PRO A 87 12.14 -4.08 -11.80
CA PRO A 87 10.79 -3.95 -12.35
C PRO A 87 10.15 -5.31 -12.66
N HIS A 88 10.91 -6.40 -12.69
CA HIS A 88 10.44 -7.76 -12.95
C HIS A 88 10.16 -8.54 -11.67
N TYR A 89 10.27 -7.91 -10.49
CA TYR A 89 10.08 -8.59 -9.22
C TYR A 89 8.68 -9.22 -9.09
N PHE A 90 7.66 -8.63 -9.69
CA PHE A 90 6.29 -9.16 -9.66
C PHE A 90 5.81 -9.80 -10.96
N ASP A 91 6.72 -10.11 -11.88
CA ASP A 91 6.36 -10.85 -13.09
C ASP A 91 5.77 -12.22 -12.72
N GLY A 92 4.58 -12.49 -13.27
CA GLY A 92 3.83 -13.71 -13.04
C GLY A 92 4.12 -14.81 -14.07
N PRO A 93 3.73 -16.06 -13.79
CA PRO A 93 3.13 -16.51 -12.53
C PRO A 93 4.19 -16.58 -11.42
N ARG A 94 3.88 -16.00 -10.25
CA ARG A 94 4.82 -16.01 -9.11
C ARG A 94 4.82 -17.38 -8.40
N PRO A 95 5.92 -17.77 -7.73
CA PRO A 95 5.93 -18.94 -6.86
C PRO A 95 4.91 -18.77 -5.74
N ASP A 96 4.05 -19.76 -5.49
CA ASP A 96 3.01 -19.70 -4.43
C ASP A 96 3.54 -19.11 -3.11
N PHE A 97 2.93 -18.06 -2.56
CA PHE A 97 3.33 -17.49 -1.27
C PHE A 97 3.10 -18.46 -0.11
N GLN A 98 2.28 -19.50 -0.29
CA GLN A 98 1.98 -20.49 0.72
C GLN A 98 3.19 -21.42 0.98
N PRO A 99 3.85 -21.32 2.14
CA PRO A 99 5.11 -22.06 2.37
C PRO A 99 4.95 -23.59 2.38
N SER A 100 3.74 -24.11 2.63
CA SER A 100 3.45 -25.54 2.56
C SER A 100 3.63 -26.12 1.15
N GLN A 101 3.73 -25.27 0.12
CA GLN A 101 4.05 -25.65 -1.25
C GLN A 101 5.56 -25.74 -1.51
N GLY A 102 6.42 -25.57 -0.50
CA GLY A 102 7.87 -25.70 -0.62
C GLY A 102 8.56 -24.50 -1.29
N THR A 103 7.89 -23.36 -1.41
CA THR A 103 8.35 -22.16 -2.12
C THR A 103 9.24 -21.24 -1.30
N THR A 104 9.39 -21.49 0.01
CA THR A 104 10.16 -20.64 0.94
C THR A 104 11.58 -20.32 0.44
N ARG A 105 12.34 -21.32 -0.02
CA ARG A 105 13.72 -21.12 -0.50
C ARG A 105 13.76 -20.27 -1.77
N THR A 106 12.77 -20.44 -2.65
CA THR A 106 12.63 -19.64 -3.86
C THR A 106 12.37 -18.18 -3.51
N TRP A 107 11.46 -17.90 -2.58
CA TRP A 107 11.18 -16.54 -2.12
C TRP A 107 12.35 -15.89 -1.42
N LEU A 108 13.07 -16.61 -0.55
CA LEU A 108 14.29 -16.09 0.08
C LEU A 108 15.36 -15.73 -0.95
N LYS A 109 15.56 -16.55 -1.97
CA LYS A 109 16.51 -16.25 -3.06
C LYS A 109 16.06 -15.03 -3.87
N LYS A 110 14.77 -14.95 -4.22
CA LYS A 110 14.20 -13.83 -4.99
C LYS A 110 14.31 -12.52 -4.22
N ALA A 111 13.95 -12.51 -2.93
CA ALA A 111 14.09 -11.35 -2.06
C ALA A 111 15.56 -10.92 -1.87
N ALA A 112 16.49 -11.86 -1.70
CA ALA A 112 17.92 -11.55 -1.62
C ALA A 112 18.47 -10.91 -2.91
N GLY A 113 18.02 -11.39 -4.07
CA GLY A 113 18.34 -10.80 -5.37
C GLY A 113 17.85 -9.36 -5.48
N TYR A 114 16.58 -9.13 -5.18
CA TYR A 114 15.96 -7.80 -5.16
C TYR A 114 16.72 -6.82 -4.25
N VAL A 115 17.04 -7.23 -3.01
CA VAL A 115 17.81 -6.39 -2.08
C VAL A 115 19.21 -6.08 -2.61
N ALA A 116 19.88 -7.04 -3.26
CA ALA A 116 21.19 -6.82 -3.85
C ALA A 116 21.12 -5.77 -4.99
N GLU A 117 20.10 -5.84 -5.85
CA GLU A 117 19.89 -4.85 -6.90
C GLU A 117 19.56 -3.46 -6.35
N CYS A 118 18.64 -3.36 -5.39
CA CYS A 118 18.34 -2.11 -4.69
C CYS A 118 19.61 -1.50 -4.10
N THR A 119 20.43 -2.31 -3.42
CA THR A 119 21.65 -1.84 -2.74
C THR A 119 22.68 -1.36 -3.75
N ALA A 120 22.84 -2.06 -4.87
CA ALA A 120 23.77 -1.69 -5.92
C ALA A 120 23.38 -0.35 -6.59
N LYS A 121 22.09 -0.11 -6.81
CA LYS A 121 21.58 1.10 -7.47
C LYS A 121 21.44 2.30 -6.50
N HIS A 122 20.98 2.05 -5.28
CA HIS A 122 20.47 3.06 -4.36
C HIS A 122 21.07 3.01 -2.95
N GLY A 123 22.15 2.24 -2.72
CA GLY A 123 22.73 2.06 -1.38
C GLY A 123 23.12 3.36 -0.65
N TRP A 124 23.38 4.45 -1.38
CA TRP A 124 23.65 5.77 -0.82
C TRP A 124 22.38 6.51 -0.35
N LEU A 125 21.21 6.16 -0.88
CA LEU A 125 19.91 6.74 -0.58
C LEU A 125 19.19 5.98 0.54
N LEU A 126 19.28 4.64 0.55
CA LEU A 126 18.55 3.76 1.48
C LEU A 126 18.62 4.19 2.97
N PRO A 127 19.76 4.64 3.52
CA PRO A 127 19.83 5.10 4.91
C PRO A 127 19.03 6.37 5.23
N HIS A 128 18.53 7.05 4.20
CA HIS A 128 17.88 8.37 4.28
C HIS A 128 16.42 8.33 3.81
N LEU A 129 15.78 7.15 3.85
CA LEU A 129 14.38 6.93 3.46
C LEU A 129 13.46 6.63 4.67
N SER A 130 13.88 6.97 5.89
CA SER A 130 13.06 6.75 7.08
C SER A 130 11.85 7.69 7.13
N THR A 131 10.81 7.33 7.88
CA THR A 131 9.68 8.25 8.15
C THR A 131 10.16 9.59 8.75
N VAL A 132 11.20 9.57 9.57
CA VAL A 132 11.76 10.80 10.17
C VAL A 132 12.36 11.71 9.09
N ASP A 133 13.05 11.14 8.09
CA ASP A 133 13.59 11.90 6.97
C ASP A 133 12.47 12.50 6.10
N HIS A 134 11.42 11.73 5.83
CA HIS A 134 10.21 12.22 5.15
C HIS A 134 9.53 13.37 5.89
N VAL A 135 9.44 13.28 7.22
CA VAL A 135 8.86 14.34 8.06
C VAL A 135 9.73 15.60 8.08
N ARG A 136 11.05 15.47 7.99
CA ARG A 136 11.94 16.62 7.84
C ARG A 136 11.78 17.28 6.48
N ASP A 137 11.45 16.53 5.43
CA ASP A 137 11.09 17.11 4.13
C ASP A 137 9.77 17.88 4.19
N MET A 138 8.78 17.37 4.92
CA MET A 138 7.53 18.12 5.18
C MET A 138 7.82 19.47 5.88
N GLU A 139 8.79 19.50 6.80
CA GLU A 139 9.23 20.74 7.44
C GLU A 139 9.93 21.68 6.44
N SER A 140 10.74 21.16 5.50
CA SER A 140 11.29 21.94 4.39
C SER A 140 10.18 22.51 3.49
N ILE A 141 9.14 21.73 3.19
CA ILE A 141 7.96 22.21 2.42
C ILE A 141 7.28 23.36 3.17
N ARG A 142 7.03 23.24 4.47
CA ARG A 142 6.44 24.33 5.28
C ARG A 142 7.28 25.61 5.17
N ARG A 143 8.60 25.49 5.33
CA ARG A 143 9.52 26.64 5.26
C ARG A 143 9.53 27.29 3.89
N ALA A 144 9.55 26.49 2.82
CA ALA A 144 9.50 26.99 1.44
C ALA A 144 8.18 27.71 1.13
N LEU A 145 7.08 27.28 1.74
CA LEU A 145 5.78 27.96 1.65
C LEU A 145 5.70 29.25 2.48
N GLY A 146 6.69 29.54 3.33
CA GLY A 146 6.68 30.69 4.24
C GLY A 146 5.59 30.62 5.30
N ALA A 147 5.10 29.42 5.63
CA ALA A 147 3.96 29.24 6.53
C ALA A 147 4.43 28.98 7.96
N ASP A 148 3.89 29.68 8.96
CA ASP A 148 4.23 29.44 10.37
C ASP A 148 3.81 28.04 10.83
N LYS A 149 2.66 27.56 10.32
CA LYS A 149 2.08 26.25 10.64
C LYS A 149 1.44 25.63 9.40
N ILE A 150 1.40 24.31 9.36
CA ILE A 150 0.67 23.55 8.33
C ILE A 150 -0.58 22.87 8.90
N SER A 151 -1.59 22.70 8.05
CA SER A 151 -2.58 21.63 8.24
C SER A 151 -2.09 20.38 7.50
N PHE A 152 -2.52 19.19 7.92
CA PHE A 152 -2.15 17.95 7.24
C PHE A 152 -3.30 16.95 7.24
N PHE A 153 -3.52 16.30 6.10
CA PHE A 153 -4.43 15.19 5.92
C PHE A 153 -3.66 13.99 5.36
N GLY A 154 -3.74 12.86 6.04
CA GLY A 154 -3.02 11.65 5.66
C GLY A 154 -3.89 10.40 5.76
N TRP A 155 -3.79 9.55 4.75
CA TRP A 155 -4.36 8.20 4.75
C TRP A 155 -3.30 7.15 5.02
N SER A 156 -3.68 6.06 5.69
CA SER A 156 -2.82 4.88 5.80
C SER A 156 -1.43 5.26 6.35
N TYR A 157 -0.32 4.93 5.66
CA TYR A 157 1.03 5.38 6.03
C TYR A 157 1.16 6.91 6.21
N GLY A 158 0.37 7.72 5.51
CA GLY A 158 0.29 9.16 5.72
C GLY A 158 -0.10 9.53 7.15
N THR A 159 -0.80 8.66 7.88
CA THR A 159 -1.08 8.84 9.32
C THR A 159 0.17 8.70 10.18
N THR A 160 1.12 7.85 9.79
CA THR A 160 2.45 7.76 10.42
C THR A 160 3.24 9.05 10.19
N LEU A 161 3.20 9.61 8.97
CA LEU A 161 3.83 10.91 8.67
C LEU A 161 3.23 12.03 9.53
N GLY A 162 1.90 12.15 9.55
CA GLY A 162 1.21 13.21 10.29
C GLY A 162 1.44 13.15 11.80
N SER A 163 1.35 11.94 12.37
CA SER A 163 1.61 11.74 13.81
C SER A 163 3.08 11.96 14.18
N THR A 164 4.03 11.57 13.32
CA THR A 164 5.46 11.82 13.52
C THR A 164 5.79 13.30 13.38
N TYR A 165 5.20 14.00 12.40
CA TYR A 165 5.34 15.45 12.26
C TYR A 165 4.84 16.19 13.50
N ALA A 166 3.69 15.79 14.05
CA ALA A 166 3.16 16.38 15.28
C ALA A 166 4.07 16.15 16.50
N GLN A 167 4.83 15.06 16.55
CA GLN A 167 5.80 14.80 17.61
C GLN A 167 7.10 15.59 17.44
N LEU A 168 7.64 15.67 16.22
CA LEU A 168 8.90 16.38 15.95
C LEU A 168 8.74 17.90 15.89
N TYR A 169 7.60 18.38 15.40
CA TYR A 169 7.31 19.81 15.18
C TYR A 169 5.95 20.24 15.76
N PRO A 170 5.66 19.99 17.06
CA PRO A 170 4.32 20.22 17.64
C PRO A 170 3.86 21.68 17.51
N ARG A 171 4.79 22.63 17.54
CA ARG A 171 4.48 24.07 17.41
C ARG A 171 4.14 24.50 15.98
N HIS A 172 4.45 23.67 14.97
CA HIS A 172 4.22 23.95 13.55
C HIS A 172 2.93 23.27 13.03
N VAL A 173 2.16 22.61 13.89
CA VAL A 173 0.87 22.01 13.52
C VAL A 173 -0.27 22.99 13.76
N ARG A 174 -1.10 23.20 12.73
CA ARG A 174 -2.37 23.93 12.81
C ARG A 174 -3.54 22.98 13.02
N ARG A 175 -3.70 21.99 12.12
CA ARG A 175 -4.76 20.97 12.14
C ARG A 175 -4.23 19.66 11.59
N LEU A 176 -4.75 18.54 12.10
CA LEU A 176 -4.36 17.20 11.69
C LEU A 176 -5.61 16.36 11.47
N VAL A 177 -5.72 15.71 10.32
CA VAL A 177 -6.75 14.72 10.02
C VAL A 177 -6.04 13.44 9.58
N LEU A 178 -6.21 12.38 10.37
CA LEU A 178 -5.59 11.09 10.13
C LEU A 178 -6.70 10.06 9.94
N ASP A 179 -6.76 9.44 8.77
CA ASP A 179 -7.78 8.45 8.43
C ASP A 179 -7.13 7.10 8.10
N SER A 180 -7.70 6.02 8.65
CA SER A 180 -7.14 4.65 8.63
C SER A 180 -5.76 4.57 9.29
N ILE A 181 -5.75 4.86 10.61
CA ILE A 181 -4.54 5.10 11.41
C ILE A 181 -3.64 3.86 11.52
N VAL A 182 -2.37 4.05 11.15
CA VAL A 182 -1.26 3.15 11.51
C VAL A 182 -0.77 3.54 12.91
N GLY A 183 -1.17 2.76 13.91
CA GLY A 183 -0.84 3.04 15.31
C GLY A 183 0.68 2.92 15.60
N PRO A 184 1.31 3.89 16.29
CA PRO A 184 2.76 3.90 16.51
C PRO A 184 3.25 2.87 17.53
N SER A 185 2.34 2.19 18.24
CA SER A 185 2.66 1.22 19.29
C SER A 185 2.83 -0.22 18.76
N VAL A 186 2.76 -0.42 17.44
CA VAL A 186 2.83 -1.74 16.81
C VAL A 186 3.84 -1.62 15.68
N SER A 187 4.77 -2.57 15.61
CA SER A 187 5.74 -2.63 14.51
C SER A 187 5.03 -2.86 13.17
N TRP A 188 5.67 -2.50 12.06
CA TRP A 188 5.14 -2.78 10.73
C TRP A 188 4.86 -4.27 10.53
N TYR A 189 5.75 -5.13 11.01
CA TYR A 189 5.52 -6.58 11.03
C TYR A 189 4.24 -6.96 11.79
N GLY A 190 4.03 -6.40 12.98
CA GLY A 190 2.82 -6.65 13.77
C GLY A 190 1.55 -6.11 13.12
N HIS A 191 1.62 -4.99 12.41
CA HIS A 191 0.51 -4.46 11.61
C HIS A 191 0.17 -5.40 10.45
N ASN A 192 1.16 -5.93 9.74
CA ASN A 192 0.93 -6.87 8.63
C ASN A 192 0.18 -8.12 9.11
N ILE A 193 0.62 -8.73 10.22
CA ILE A 193 -0.09 -9.90 10.79
C ILE A 193 -1.54 -9.57 11.18
N ARG A 194 -1.79 -8.38 11.75
CA ARG A 194 -3.16 -7.95 12.08
C ARG A 194 -4.01 -7.70 10.83
N GLN A 195 -3.37 -7.19 9.77
CA GLN A 195 -4.00 -6.94 8.48
C GLN A 195 -4.38 -8.26 7.79
N ASP A 196 -3.53 -9.29 7.86
CA ASP A 196 -3.85 -10.64 7.35
C ASP A 196 -5.12 -11.18 8.03
N LEU A 197 -5.20 -11.08 9.35
CA LEU A 197 -6.38 -11.50 10.11
C LEU A 197 -7.65 -10.69 9.76
N GLN A 198 -7.52 -9.43 9.34
CA GLN A 198 -8.68 -8.66 8.88
C GLN A 198 -9.06 -9.04 7.44
N HIS A 199 -8.11 -9.31 6.56
CA HIS A 199 -8.38 -9.82 5.22
C HIS A 199 -9.09 -11.17 5.26
N GLU A 200 -8.71 -12.06 6.18
CA GLU A 200 -9.42 -13.32 6.41
C GLU A 200 -10.88 -13.08 6.79
N LYS A 201 -11.18 -12.12 7.69
CA LYS A 201 -12.58 -11.77 8.00
C LYS A 201 -13.31 -11.17 6.80
N ARG A 202 -12.62 -10.39 5.97
CA ARG A 202 -13.21 -9.81 4.74
C ARG A 202 -13.47 -10.89 3.70
N PHE A 203 -12.65 -11.93 3.62
CA PHE A 203 -12.88 -13.11 2.81
C PHE A 203 -14.12 -13.89 3.30
N THR A 204 -14.24 -14.13 4.62
CA THR A 204 -15.46 -14.72 5.19
C THR A 204 -16.71 -13.88 4.87
N ALA A 205 -16.63 -12.56 5.03
CA ALA A 205 -17.75 -11.66 4.70
C ALA A 205 -18.09 -11.68 3.19
N PHE A 206 -17.10 -11.88 2.33
CA PHE A 206 -17.31 -12.03 0.90
C PHE A 206 -18.07 -13.33 0.58
N THR A 207 -17.69 -14.47 1.14
CA THR A 207 -18.40 -15.74 0.89
C THR A 207 -19.82 -15.72 1.44
N GLU A 208 -20.04 -15.12 2.62
CA GLU A 208 -21.39 -14.87 3.17
C GLU A 208 -22.24 -13.96 2.29
N TRP A 209 -21.62 -12.98 1.63
CA TRP A 209 -22.31 -12.09 0.70
C TRP A 209 -22.69 -12.81 -0.59
N VAL A 210 -21.78 -13.61 -1.15
CA VAL A 210 -22.03 -14.42 -2.36
C VAL A 210 -23.13 -15.45 -2.12
N ALA A 211 -23.15 -16.10 -0.96
CA ALA A 211 -24.16 -17.10 -0.58
C ALA A 211 -25.60 -16.56 -0.65
N LYS A 212 -25.78 -15.25 -0.39
CA LYS A 212 -27.08 -14.57 -0.47
C LYS A 212 -27.53 -14.26 -1.89
N ALA A 213 -26.66 -14.44 -2.87
CA ALA A 213 -26.86 -14.13 -4.29
C ALA A 213 -26.67 -15.38 -5.18
N ASP A 214 -27.04 -16.56 -4.67
CA ASP A 214 -26.91 -17.82 -5.40
C ASP A 214 -27.81 -17.89 -6.65
N ASP A 215 -28.93 -17.16 -6.66
CA ASP A 215 -29.79 -16.99 -7.83
C ASP A 215 -29.09 -16.28 -9.00
N VAL A 216 -27.99 -15.55 -8.72
CA VAL A 216 -27.16 -14.87 -9.72
C VAL A 216 -25.89 -15.66 -10.03
N TYR A 217 -25.17 -16.10 -8.99
CA TYR A 217 -23.82 -16.66 -9.16
C TYR A 217 -23.79 -18.19 -9.22
N HIS A 218 -24.84 -18.88 -8.78
CA HIS A 218 -24.93 -20.34 -8.77
C HIS A 218 -23.69 -21.00 -8.14
N LEU A 219 -23.28 -20.48 -6.98
CA LEU A 219 -22.08 -20.91 -6.26
C LEU A 219 -22.41 -21.73 -5.01
N GLY A 220 -23.68 -21.84 -4.64
CA GLY A 220 -24.18 -22.45 -3.41
C GLY A 220 -24.65 -21.39 -2.40
N THR A 221 -25.49 -21.82 -1.47
CA THR A 221 -26.00 -20.98 -0.37
C THR A 221 -25.20 -21.13 0.92
N ASP A 222 -24.20 -22.01 0.95
CA ASP A 222 -23.29 -22.21 2.08
C ASP A 222 -21.97 -21.44 1.86
N PRO A 223 -21.62 -20.47 2.72
CA PRO A 223 -20.35 -19.74 2.62
C PRO A 223 -19.10 -20.64 2.65
N ASP A 224 -19.14 -21.78 3.35
CA ASP A 224 -18.00 -22.70 3.43
C ASP A 224 -17.81 -23.44 2.10
N GLU A 225 -18.88 -23.85 1.43
CA GLU A 225 -18.81 -24.44 0.08
C GLU A 225 -18.25 -23.44 -0.96
N ILE A 226 -18.60 -22.16 -0.82
CA ILE A 226 -18.08 -21.09 -1.68
C ILE A 226 -16.58 -20.87 -1.43
N ALA A 227 -16.15 -20.91 -0.17
CA ALA A 227 -14.73 -20.85 0.18
C ALA A 227 -13.96 -22.05 -0.41
N ASP A 228 -14.51 -23.26 -0.33
CA ASP A 228 -13.91 -24.45 -0.91
C ASP A 228 -13.76 -24.33 -2.43
N LYS A 229 -14.75 -23.76 -3.13
CA LYS A 229 -14.64 -23.45 -4.57
C LYS A 229 -13.50 -22.47 -4.88
N TRP A 230 -13.31 -21.46 -4.04
CA TRP A 230 -12.21 -20.51 -4.19
C TRP A 230 -10.85 -21.19 -4.01
N TYR A 231 -10.68 -22.02 -2.98
CA TYR A 231 -9.45 -22.78 -2.77
C TYR A 231 -9.20 -23.83 -3.87
N ALA A 232 -10.26 -24.44 -4.40
CA ALA A 232 -10.16 -25.34 -5.55
C ALA A 232 -9.67 -24.60 -6.81
N MET A 233 -10.19 -23.40 -7.08
CA MET A 233 -9.69 -22.54 -8.17
C MET A 233 -8.23 -22.15 -7.96
N ARG A 234 -7.84 -21.72 -6.75
CA ARG A 234 -6.44 -21.42 -6.40
C ARG A 234 -5.52 -22.63 -6.63
N ALA A 235 -5.97 -23.83 -6.25
CA ALA A 235 -5.20 -25.05 -6.44
C ALA A 235 -5.02 -25.41 -7.92
N ASP A 236 -6.08 -25.28 -8.72
CA ASP A 236 -6.05 -25.52 -10.15
C ASP A 236 -5.14 -24.53 -10.89
N LEU A 237 -5.20 -23.23 -10.54
CA LEU A 237 -4.33 -22.20 -11.11
C LEU A 237 -2.83 -22.39 -10.79
N ARG A 238 -2.50 -23.18 -9.76
CA ARG A 238 -1.11 -23.58 -9.48
C ARG A 238 -0.58 -24.56 -10.53
N GLU A 239 -1.41 -25.47 -10.99
CA GLU A 239 -1.05 -26.49 -11.99
C GLU A 239 -1.27 -25.97 -13.42
N HIS A 240 -2.30 -25.13 -13.61
CA HIS A 240 -2.78 -24.64 -14.89
C HIS A 240 -2.96 -23.11 -14.87
N PRO A 241 -1.87 -22.33 -14.83
CA PRO A 241 -1.96 -20.87 -14.81
C PRO A 241 -2.59 -20.32 -16.10
N VAL A 242 -3.30 -19.19 -15.98
CA VAL A 242 -3.90 -18.48 -17.10
C VAL A 242 -2.97 -17.34 -17.51
N GLY A 243 -2.08 -17.60 -18.46
CA GLY A 243 -1.03 -16.65 -18.84
C GLY A 243 -0.11 -16.37 -17.66
N ARG A 244 -0.11 -15.12 -17.17
CA ARG A 244 0.67 -14.71 -15.97
C ARG A 244 -0.05 -14.94 -14.64
N ILE A 245 -1.27 -15.47 -14.67
CA ILE A 245 -2.14 -15.58 -13.49
C ILE A 245 -2.03 -16.99 -12.89
N GLY A 246 -1.21 -17.13 -11.86
CA GLY A 246 -1.18 -18.29 -10.97
C GLY A 246 -1.98 -18.05 -9.68
N PRO A 247 -1.73 -18.83 -8.62
CA PRO A 247 -2.48 -18.73 -7.37
C PRO A 247 -2.33 -17.36 -6.70
N ASP A 248 -1.13 -16.79 -6.66
CA ASP A 248 -0.91 -15.51 -5.97
C ASP A 248 -1.45 -14.32 -6.75
N GLU A 249 -1.40 -14.35 -8.09
CA GLU A 249 -2.05 -13.33 -8.90
C GLU A 249 -3.58 -13.36 -8.74
N PHE A 250 -4.16 -14.53 -8.51
CA PHE A 250 -5.56 -14.65 -8.16
C PHE A 250 -5.83 -14.12 -6.74
N ASP A 251 -5.00 -14.45 -5.77
CA ASP A 251 -5.10 -13.94 -4.39
C ASP A 251 -5.05 -12.40 -4.35
N ASP A 252 -4.20 -11.77 -5.16
CA ASP A 252 -4.11 -10.30 -5.25
C ASP A 252 -5.43 -9.66 -5.67
N THR A 253 -6.23 -10.33 -6.52
CA THR A 253 -7.59 -9.84 -6.86
C THR A 253 -8.52 -9.84 -5.64
N GLN A 254 -8.33 -10.80 -4.75
CA GLN A 254 -9.11 -10.92 -3.51
C GLN A 254 -8.65 -9.90 -2.47
N VAL A 255 -7.34 -9.64 -2.35
CA VAL A 255 -6.78 -8.56 -1.50
C VAL A 255 -7.43 -7.23 -1.89
N ALA A 256 -7.53 -6.94 -3.19
CA ALA A 256 -8.23 -5.76 -3.69
C ALA A 256 -9.71 -5.70 -3.23
N GLY A 257 -10.43 -6.83 -3.20
CA GLY A 257 -11.79 -6.92 -2.64
C GLY A 257 -11.87 -6.76 -1.12
N GLY A 258 -10.79 -7.12 -0.40
CA GLY A 258 -10.63 -6.86 1.02
C GLY A 258 -10.70 -5.38 1.35
N TYR A 259 -10.03 -4.54 0.55
CA TYR A 259 -10.02 -3.08 0.67
C TYR A 259 -11.35 -2.41 0.30
N ASN A 260 -12.07 -2.91 -0.71
CA ASN A 260 -13.30 -2.28 -1.20
C ASN A 260 -14.36 -3.31 -1.63
N ALA A 261 -15.46 -3.36 -0.86
CA ALA A 261 -16.58 -4.28 -1.12
C ALA A 261 -17.27 -4.04 -2.47
N LEU A 262 -17.14 -2.84 -3.07
CA LEU A 262 -17.69 -2.56 -4.40
C LEU A 262 -17.05 -3.43 -5.51
N ARG A 263 -15.92 -4.11 -5.22
CA ARG A 263 -15.29 -5.06 -6.13
C ARG A 263 -15.90 -6.46 -6.06
N TRP A 264 -16.66 -6.78 -5.01
CA TRP A 264 -17.21 -8.12 -4.75
C TRP A 264 -18.07 -8.69 -5.89
N PRO A 265 -18.97 -7.92 -6.56
CA PRO A 265 -19.73 -8.48 -7.67
C PRO A 265 -18.86 -9.01 -8.81
N ARG A 266 -17.72 -8.36 -9.08
CA ARG A 266 -16.78 -8.83 -10.10
C ARG A 266 -16.02 -10.08 -9.64
N LEU A 267 -15.58 -10.11 -8.38
CA LEU A 267 -14.87 -11.28 -7.83
C LEU A 267 -15.79 -12.51 -7.76
N ALA A 268 -17.06 -12.33 -7.42
CA ALA A 268 -18.07 -13.38 -7.46
C ALA A 268 -18.33 -13.87 -8.90
N THR A 269 -18.34 -12.96 -9.88
CA THR A 269 -18.43 -13.31 -11.31
C THR A 269 -17.22 -14.15 -11.75
N VAL A 270 -16.01 -13.81 -11.30
CA VAL A 270 -14.80 -14.60 -11.57
C VAL A 270 -14.95 -16.02 -11.05
N LEU A 271 -15.31 -16.17 -9.78
CA LEU A 271 -15.45 -17.48 -9.15
C LEU A 271 -16.57 -18.30 -9.79
N SER A 272 -17.71 -17.68 -10.10
CA SER A 272 -18.86 -18.31 -10.75
C SER A 272 -18.50 -18.82 -12.15
N ALA A 273 -17.91 -17.97 -12.99
CA ALA A 273 -17.54 -18.33 -14.35
C ALA A 273 -16.52 -19.49 -14.38
N TYR A 274 -15.53 -19.43 -13.49
CA TYR A 274 -14.52 -20.47 -13.38
C TYR A 274 -15.10 -21.79 -12.87
N ALA A 275 -15.85 -21.76 -11.76
CA ALA A 275 -16.39 -22.96 -11.13
C ALA A 275 -17.45 -23.66 -11.99
N ASN A 276 -18.31 -22.91 -12.69
CA ASN A 276 -19.44 -23.47 -13.42
C ASN A 276 -19.12 -23.80 -14.88
N SER A 277 -18.16 -23.10 -15.50
CA SER A 277 -17.91 -23.23 -16.94
C SER A 277 -16.43 -23.28 -17.34
N ARG A 278 -15.50 -23.19 -16.37
CA ARG A 278 -14.05 -23.05 -16.62
C ARG A 278 -13.71 -21.85 -17.50
N ASP A 279 -14.59 -20.84 -17.53
CA ASP A 279 -14.33 -19.59 -18.24
C ASP A 279 -13.37 -18.70 -17.42
N THR A 280 -12.23 -18.37 -18.04
CA THR A 280 -11.15 -17.60 -17.43
C THR A 280 -11.15 -16.14 -17.86
N ALA A 281 -12.01 -15.73 -18.80
CA ALA A 281 -12.03 -14.34 -19.29
C ALA A 281 -12.36 -13.31 -18.18
N PRO A 282 -13.30 -13.58 -17.25
CA PRO A 282 -13.53 -12.69 -16.12
C PRO A 282 -12.30 -12.57 -15.20
N LEU A 283 -11.56 -13.67 -14.99
CA LEU A 283 -10.34 -13.68 -14.17
C LEU A 283 -9.29 -12.74 -14.76
N VAL A 284 -9.00 -12.87 -16.06
CA VAL A 284 -8.04 -12.00 -16.75
C VAL A 284 -8.46 -10.54 -16.60
N THR A 285 -9.74 -10.23 -16.83
CA THR A 285 -10.24 -8.85 -16.70
C THR A 285 -10.14 -8.31 -15.28
N ALA A 286 -10.40 -9.13 -14.26
CA ALA A 286 -10.30 -8.74 -12.86
C ALA A 286 -8.85 -8.52 -12.45
N TYR A 287 -7.94 -9.40 -12.87
CA TYR A 287 -6.52 -9.29 -12.59
C TYR A 287 -5.93 -8.02 -13.20
N GLU A 288 -6.14 -7.77 -14.49
CA GLU A 288 -5.64 -6.55 -15.16
C GLU A 288 -6.14 -5.26 -14.51
N ARG A 289 -7.34 -5.29 -13.91
CA ARG A 289 -7.93 -4.10 -13.30
C ARG A 289 -7.51 -3.88 -11.85
N TYR A 290 -7.25 -4.95 -11.10
CA TYR A 290 -7.16 -4.87 -9.64
C TYR A 290 -5.82 -5.33 -9.05
N ALA A 291 -5.04 -6.11 -9.79
CA ALA A 291 -3.91 -6.85 -9.25
C ALA A 291 -2.65 -6.82 -10.13
N ALA A 292 -2.79 -6.61 -11.43
CA ALA A 292 -1.65 -6.54 -12.33
C ALA A 292 -0.68 -5.43 -11.86
N PRO A 293 0.62 -5.74 -11.71
CA PRO A 293 1.63 -4.73 -11.42
C PRO A 293 1.61 -3.66 -12.52
N ASP A 294 1.54 -2.39 -12.12
CA ASP A 294 1.77 -1.27 -13.02
C ASP A 294 3.30 -1.09 -13.12
N PRO A 295 3.92 -1.26 -14.31
CA PRO A 295 5.37 -1.10 -14.46
C PRO A 295 5.87 0.33 -14.18
N SER A 296 4.95 1.31 -14.13
CA SER A 296 5.23 2.70 -13.76
C SER A 296 4.99 2.99 -12.27
N ASP A 297 4.38 2.06 -11.53
CA ASP A 297 4.16 2.18 -10.08
C ASP A 297 5.30 1.51 -9.32
N ASP A 298 6.32 2.29 -8.99
CA ASP A 298 7.45 1.88 -8.16
C ASP A 298 7.17 2.02 -6.65
N SER A 299 5.90 2.22 -6.24
CA SER A 299 5.57 2.41 -4.83
C SER A 299 6.10 1.29 -3.93
N PHE A 300 6.21 0.07 -4.46
CA PHE A 300 6.79 -1.08 -3.75
C PHE A 300 8.24 -0.86 -3.32
N ASP A 301 9.05 -0.17 -4.12
CA ASP A 301 10.46 0.04 -3.82
C ASP A 301 10.60 0.93 -2.57
N LEU A 302 9.91 2.07 -2.56
CA LEU A 302 9.90 2.92 -1.36
C LEU A 302 9.18 2.23 -0.19
N TYR A 303 8.08 1.52 -0.44
CA TYR A 303 7.37 0.74 0.58
C TYR A 303 8.34 -0.14 1.34
N ASN A 304 9.09 -0.98 0.61
CA ASN A 304 9.98 -1.96 1.21
C ASN A 304 11.18 -1.30 1.92
N ALA A 305 11.73 -0.22 1.37
CA ALA A 305 12.80 0.53 2.03
C ALA A 305 12.34 1.11 3.37
N VAL A 306 11.19 1.78 3.41
CA VAL A 306 10.62 2.35 4.66
C VAL A 306 10.30 1.25 5.66
N MET A 307 9.67 0.16 5.21
CA MET A 307 9.36 -0.99 6.04
C MET A 307 10.62 -1.56 6.70
N CYS A 308 11.75 -1.57 5.99
CA CYS A 308 13.03 -2.04 6.51
C CYS A 308 13.71 -1.04 7.47
N THR A 309 13.60 0.27 7.22
CA THR A 309 14.22 1.29 8.09
C THR A 309 13.44 1.51 9.38
N ASP A 310 12.12 1.43 9.33
CA ASP A 310 11.23 1.87 10.41
C ASP A 310 10.73 0.73 11.31
N SER A 311 11.08 -0.52 10.99
CA SER A 311 10.68 -1.68 11.79
C SER A 311 11.80 -2.70 11.92
N THR A 312 11.79 -3.37 13.06
CA THR A 312 12.56 -4.60 13.25
C THR A 312 11.79 -5.77 12.64
N TRP A 313 12.46 -6.58 11.82
CA TRP A 313 11.91 -7.80 11.24
C TRP A 313 12.46 -9.03 11.96
N PRO A 314 11.62 -10.05 12.24
CA PRO A 314 12.11 -11.26 12.88
C PRO A 314 13.04 -12.03 11.93
N ARG A 315 14.11 -12.61 12.48
CA ARG A 315 15.02 -13.49 11.72
C ARG A 315 14.51 -14.93 11.63
N ASP A 316 13.65 -15.32 12.56
CA ASP A 316 12.85 -16.54 12.47
C ASP A 316 11.45 -16.16 11.99
N PHE A 317 11.11 -16.58 10.78
CA PHE A 317 9.85 -16.27 10.12
C PHE A 317 8.78 -17.36 10.36
N ARG A 318 9.00 -18.27 11.32
CA ARG A 318 7.96 -19.20 11.79
C ARG A 318 6.84 -18.45 12.47
N LEU A 319 5.80 -18.15 11.70
CA LEU A 319 4.56 -17.61 12.21
C LEU A 319 3.73 -18.72 12.88
N SER A 320 3.34 -18.48 14.13
CA SER A 320 2.28 -19.25 14.80
C SER A 320 1.02 -18.39 14.80
N ILE A 321 0.16 -18.59 13.80
CA ILE A 321 -1.17 -17.96 13.77
C ILE A 321 -2.14 -18.97 14.40
N PRO A 322 -2.91 -18.59 15.45
CA PRO A 322 -3.96 -19.45 15.99
C PRO A 322 -4.99 -19.76 14.90
N SER A 323 -5.16 -21.04 14.53
CA SER A 323 -6.17 -21.43 13.54
C SER A 323 -7.57 -21.32 14.15
N LYS A 324 -8.56 -20.89 13.35
CA LYS A 324 -9.99 -20.90 13.74
C LYS A 324 -10.55 -22.33 13.93
N ARG A 325 -9.83 -23.38 13.49
CA ARG A 325 -10.31 -24.77 13.47
C ARG A 325 -9.73 -25.67 14.57
N GLY A 326 -9.09 -25.12 15.60
CA GLY A 326 -8.68 -25.90 16.79
C GLY A 326 -7.58 -26.95 16.57
N ASP A 327 -7.24 -27.28 15.33
CA ASP A 327 -6.20 -28.24 15.01
C ASP A 327 -4.91 -27.52 14.64
N GLY A 328 -3.95 -27.58 15.58
CA GLY A 328 -2.53 -27.59 15.28
C GLY A 328 -1.86 -26.25 14.95
N VAL A 329 -0.90 -25.89 15.80
CA VAL A 329 0.20 -25.00 15.43
C VAL A 329 0.91 -25.62 14.23
N MET A 330 0.91 -24.96 13.08
CA MET A 330 1.72 -25.39 11.93
C MET A 330 3.02 -24.57 11.92
N PRO A 331 4.12 -25.07 12.52
CA PRO A 331 5.41 -24.41 12.39
C PRO A 331 5.86 -24.49 10.93
N LEU A 332 6.25 -23.34 10.37
CA LEU A 332 6.96 -23.29 9.09
C LEU A 332 8.31 -24.01 9.25
N ARG A 333 8.39 -25.28 8.87
CA ARG A 333 9.67 -26.00 8.83
C ARG A 333 10.49 -25.47 7.64
N SER A 334 11.74 -25.12 7.95
CA SER A 334 12.79 -24.49 7.11
C SER A 334 13.33 -25.37 5.98
#